data_AF-A0A916R8S7-F1
#
_entry.id   AF-A0A916R8S7-F1
#
_cell.length_a   1.000
_cell.length_b   1.000
_cell.length_c   1.000
_cell.angle_alpha   90.00
_cell.angle_beta   90.00
_cell.angle_gamma   90.00
#
_symmetry.space_group_name_H-M   'P 1'
#
loop_
_entity.id
_entity.type
_entity.pdbx_description
1 polymer ?
#
loop_
_entity_poly.entity_id
_entity_poly.type
_entity_poly.pdbx_seq_one_letter_code
_entity_poly.pdbx_strand_id
1 'polypeptide(L)'
;MSSEGYSFTDDSFADGMLLCFTDGGGTVSGNDLQLVRFGESTLIGWAETGMGLETVNTYQLDRQHNKLFISQSRIGTVTHNSVLPDYVAAFVADAVPAP
;
A
#
# COMPACT_ATOMS: atom_id res chain seq x y z
N MET A 1 -21.71 -17.71 22.52
CA MET A 1 -20.88 -18.20 21.40
C MET A 1 -21.20 -17.28 20.23
N SER A 2 -20.22 -16.51 19.74
CA SER A 2 -20.41 -15.67 18.55
C SER A 2 -20.59 -16.59 17.34
N SER A 3 -21.65 -16.37 16.55
CA SER A 3 -22.01 -17.11 15.34
C SER A 3 -21.37 -16.54 14.07
N GLU A 4 -20.46 -15.58 14.19
CA GLU A 4 -19.85 -14.91 13.04
C GLU A 4 -18.43 -15.42 12.85
N GLY A 5 -18.26 -16.32 11.88
CA GLY A 5 -16.95 -16.68 11.37
C GLY A 5 -16.49 -15.61 10.39
N TYR A 6 -15.30 -15.05 10.62
CA TYR A 6 -14.68 -14.08 9.71
C TYR A 6 -13.54 -14.78 8.98
N SER A 7 -13.51 -14.66 7.65
CA SER A 7 -12.35 -15.02 6.83
C SER A 7 -11.70 -13.76 6.31
N PHE A 8 -10.37 -13.72 6.36
CA PHE A 8 -9.58 -12.63 5.82
C PHE A 8 -8.78 -13.14 4.62
N THR A 9 -8.60 -12.32 3.59
CA THR A 9 -7.74 -12.64 2.46
C THR A 9 -6.28 -12.48 2.88
N ASP A 10 -5.42 -13.42 2.45
CA ASP A 10 -3.98 -13.31 2.66
C ASP A 10 -3.42 -12.07 1.92
N ASP A 11 -2.58 -11.30 2.60
CA ASP A 11 -1.92 -10.14 2.02
C ASP A 11 -0.79 -10.58 1.07
N SER A 12 -1.14 -10.74 -0.21
CA SER A 12 -0.20 -11.09 -1.29
C SER A 12 0.50 -9.86 -1.89
N PHE A 13 0.22 -8.65 -1.40
CA PHE A 13 0.70 -7.42 -2.02
C PHE A 13 2.22 -7.27 -1.93
N ALA A 14 2.83 -7.80 -0.87
CA ALA A 14 4.27 -7.71 -0.64
C ALA A 14 5.09 -8.74 -1.43
N ASP A 15 4.47 -9.76 -2.03
CA ASP A 15 5.22 -10.82 -2.70
C ASP A 15 5.84 -10.32 -4.01
N GLY A 16 7.17 -10.22 -4.04
CA GLY A 16 7.93 -9.74 -5.20
C GLY A 16 7.82 -8.25 -5.49
N MET A 17 7.36 -7.43 -4.53
CA MET A 17 7.20 -5.99 -4.72
C MET A 17 8.56 -5.25 -4.86
N LEU A 18 8.71 -4.45 -5.92
CA LEU A 18 9.84 -3.56 -6.16
C LEU A 18 9.47 -2.11 -5.79
N LEU A 19 10.28 -1.50 -4.93
CA LEU A 19 10.15 -0.11 -4.48
C LEU A 19 11.38 0.68 -4.94
N CYS A 20 11.16 1.72 -5.75
CA CYS A 20 12.24 2.60 -6.23
C CYS A 20 11.96 4.05 -5.85
N PHE A 21 12.96 4.73 -5.30
CA PHE A 21 12.91 6.16 -5.00
C PHE A 21 13.58 6.96 -6.12
N THR A 22 12.98 8.10 -6.50
CA THR A 22 13.56 9.08 -7.43
C THR A 22 13.60 10.46 -6.76
N ASP A 23 14.15 11.48 -7.43
CA ASP A 23 14.35 12.81 -6.82
C ASP A 23 13.03 13.52 -6.47
N GLY A 24 11.94 13.24 -7.19
CA GLY A 24 10.61 13.84 -6.96
C GLY A 24 9.53 12.89 -6.46
N GLY A 25 9.81 11.58 -6.39
CA GLY A 25 8.78 10.57 -6.17
C GLY A 25 9.35 9.17 -6.10
N GLY A 26 8.63 8.23 -6.67
CA GLY A 26 9.09 6.86 -6.82
C GLY A 26 8.07 5.99 -7.51
N THR A 27 8.40 4.71 -7.65
CA THR A 27 7.54 3.71 -8.26
C THR A 27 7.46 2.50 -7.37
N VAL A 28 6.27 1.90 -7.29
CA VAL A 28 6.04 0.63 -6.62
C VAL A 28 5.38 -0.32 -7.63
N SER A 29 5.96 -1.49 -7.85
CA SER A 29 5.36 -2.50 -8.73
C SER A 29 4.00 -2.93 -8.20
N GLY A 30 3.00 -3.08 -9.07
CA GLY A 30 1.64 -3.45 -8.65
C GLY A 30 0.84 -2.31 -8.00
N ASN A 31 1.40 -1.09 -7.97
CA ASN A 31 0.71 0.12 -7.56
C ASN A 31 0.53 1.06 -8.77
N ASP A 32 -0.68 1.59 -8.94
CA ASP A 32 -1.08 2.53 -9.99
C ASP A 32 -1.14 3.99 -9.53
N LEU A 33 -0.86 4.26 -8.25
CA LEU A 33 -0.84 5.60 -7.67
C LEU A 33 0.39 6.39 -8.13
N GLN A 34 0.19 7.69 -8.34
CA GLN A 34 1.31 8.62 -8.40
C GLN A 34 1.89 8.81 -7.00
N LEU A 35 3.17 8.51 -6.84
CA LEU A 35 3.85 8.58 -5.55
C LEU A 35 4.71 9.83 -5.46
N VAL A 36 4.49 10.59 -4.39
CA VAL A 36 5.32 11.73 -3.99
C VAL A 36 6.31 11.26 -2.92
N ARG A 37 7.55 11.76 -3.02
CA ARG A 37 8.60 11.45 -2.05
C ARG A 37 8.60 12.47 -0.92
N PHE A 38 8.60 11.97 0.31
CA PHE A 38 8.76 12.75 1.54
C PHE A 38 10.09 12.36 2.20
N GLY A 39 11.01 13.33 2.24
CA GLY A 39 12.36 13.08 2.73
C GLY A 39 13.07 11.97 1.94
N GLU A 40 13.95 11.23 2.59
CA GLU A 40 14.76 10.22 1.89
C GLU A 40 14.12 8.83 1.83
N SER A 41 13.14 8.57 2.69
CA SER A 41 12.71 7.20 3.03
C SER A 41 11.22 6.96 2.88
N THR A 42 10.43 7.96 2.51
CA THR A 42 8.97 7.81 2.42
C THR A 42 8.46 8.12 1.03
N LEU A 43 7.63 7.22 0.50
CA LEU A 43 6.74 7.49 -0.63
C LEU A 43 5.31 7.46 -0.12
N ILE A 44 4.49 8.38 -0.60
CA ILE A 44 3.06 8.35 -0.38
C ILE A 44 2.32 8.68 -1.67
N GLY A 45 1.24 7.98 -1.94
CA GLY A 45 0.34 8.28 -3.04
C GLY A 45 -1.09 8.20 -2.57
N TRP A 46 -1.95 8.98 -3.20
CA TRP A 46 -3.38 8.94 -2.96
C TRP A 46 -4.13 9.07 -4.29
N ALA A 47 -5.33 8.51 -4.32
CA ALA A 47 -6.26 8.68 -5.42
C ALA A 47 -7.68 8.64 -4.89
N GLU A 48 -8.52 9.50 -5.44
CA GLU A 48 -9.96 9.36 -5.34
C GLU A 48 -10.44 8.82 -6.68
N THR A 49 -11.20 7.73 -6.66
CA THR A 49 -11.94 7.30 -7.84
C THR A 49 -13.25 8.08 -7.88
N GLY A 50 -13.71 8.46 -9.08
CA GLY A 50 -15.05 9.05 -9.25
C GLY A 50 -16.22 8.13 -8.87
N MET A 51 -15.93 6.96 -8.27
CA MET A 51 -16.88 6.00 -7.72
C MET A 51 -16.92 6.02 -6.19
N GLY A 52 -16.39 7.06 -5.54
CA GLY A 52 -16.44 7.22 -4.08
C GLY A 52 -15.42 6.40 -3.29
N LEU A 53 -14.45 5.79 -3.97
CA LEU A 53 -13.33 5.08 -3.35
C LEU A 53 -12.15 6.04 -3.17
N GLU A 54 -11.69 6.21 -1.94
CA GLU A 54 -10.49 6.94 -1.60
C GLU A 54 -9.37 5.95 -1.26
N THR A 55 -8.19 6.11 -1.86
CA THR A 55 -7.02 5.26 -1.60
C THR A 55 -5.85 6.12 -1.16
N VAL A 56 -5.11 5.68 -0.13
CA VAL A 56 -3.85 6.27 0.34
C VAL A 56 -2.90 5.13 0.66
N ASN A 57 -1.75 5.10 -0.03
CA ASN A 57 -0.68 4.15 0.24
C ASN A 57 0.58 4.88 0.68
N THR A 58 1.21 4.39 1.74
CA THR A 58 2.49 4.89 2.26
C THR A 58 3.50 3.76 2.30
N TYR A 59 4.73 4.04 1.85
CA TYR A 59 5.87 3.14 1.87
C TYR A 59 7.01 3.81 2.60
N GLN A 60 7.52 3.18 3.65
CA GLN A 60 8.59 3.72 4.48
C GLN A 60 9.75 2.72 4.55
N LEU A 61 10.88 3.08 3.94
CA LEU A 61 12.07 2.24 3.87
C LEU A 61 13.09 2.66 4.92
N ASP A 62 13.30 1.81 5.91
CA ASP A 62 14.45 1.87 6.81
C ASP A 62 15.63 1.15 6.15
N ARG A 63 16.57 1.95 5.62
CA ARG A 63 17.79 1.46 4.97
C ARG A 63 18.85 1.00 5.96
N GLN A 64 18.78 1.44 7.21
CA GLN A 64 19.75 1.05 8.24
C GLN A 64 19.47 -0.37 8.72
N HIS A 65 18.19 -0.71 8.89
CA HIS A 65 17.76 -2.01 9.39
C HIS A 65 17.18 -2.92 8.31
N ASN A 66 17.21 -2.48 7.04
CA ASN A 66 16.64 -3.21 5.90
C ASN A 66 15.18 -3.60 6.14
N LYS A 67 14.35 -2.64 6.56
CA LYS A 67 12.92 -2.87 6.81
C LYS A 67 12.08 -1.98 5.92
N LEU A 68 10.98 -2.55 5.45
CA LEU A 68 9.93 -1.81 4.76
C LEU A 68 8.67 -1.87 5.60
N PHE A 69 8.10 -0.70 5.91
CA PHE A 69 6.74 -0.57 6.40
C PHE A 69 5.84 -0.07 5.28
N ILE A 70 4.69 -0.72 5.12
CA ILE A 70 3.65 -0.35 4.16
C ILE A 70 2.37 -0.10 4.94
N SER A 71 1.70 0.99 4.62
CA SER A 71 0.31 1.21 5.02
C SER A 71 -0.52 1.44 3.77
N GLN A 72 -1.62 0.72 3.64
CA GLN A 72 -2.58 0.85 2.57
C GLN A 72 -3.95 1.10 3.17
N SER A 73 -4.58 2.16 2.73
CA SER A 73 -5.96 2.49 3.10
C SER A 73 -6.75 2.66 1.83
N ARG A 74 -7.77 1.83 1.64
CA ARG A 74 -8.72 1.92 0.55
C ARG A 74 -10.11 1.91 1.16
N ILE A 75 -10.72 3.08 1.23
CA ILE A 75 -11.99 3.29 1.92
C ILE A 75 -12.99 3.84 0.91
N GLY A 76 -14.01 3.04 0.62
CA GLY A 76 -15.19 3.44 -0.12
C GLY A 76 -16.17 4.15 0.81
N THR A 77 -16.63 5.32 0.39
CA THR A 77 -17.80 5.97 1.00
C THR A 77 -19.10 5.40 0.42
N VAL A 78 -19.03 4.76 -0.75
CA VAL A 78 -20.15 4.07 -1.42
C VAL A 78 -19.63 2.84 -2.18
N THR A 79 -20.18 1.66 -1.89
CA THR A 79 -19.82 0.41 -2.59
C THR A 79 -20.43 0.39 -3.99
N HIS A 80 -19.72 0.94 -4.97
CA HIS A 80 -20.16 0.92 -6.38
C HIS A 80 -19.62 -0.26 -7.19
N ASN A 81 -18.46 -0.81 -6.80
CA ASN A 81 -17.85 -1.96 -7.45
C ASN A 81 -17.45 -2.99 -6.39
N SER A 82 -18.22 -4.08 -6.28
CA SER A 82 -17.98 -5.16 -5.30
C SER A 82 -16.66 -5.92 -5.49
N VAL A 83 -15.91 -5.63 -6.56
CA VAL A 83 -14.60 -6.22 -6.84
C VAL A 83 -13.47 -5.40 -6.21
N LEU A 84 -13.69 -4.11 -5.90
CA LEU A 84 -12.71 -3.29 -5.21
C LEU A 84 -12.98 -3.37 -3.71
N PRO A 85 -12.09 -3.98 -2.92
CA PRO A 85 -12.33 -4.12 -1.49
C PRO A 85 -12.13 -2.79 -0.78
N ASP A 86 -12.99 -2.53 0.21
CA ASP A 86 -12.75 -1.53 1.24
C ASP A 86 -11.92 -2.20 2.33
N TYR A 87 -10.65 -1.81 2.45
CA TYR A 87 -9.74 -2.39 3.42
C TYR A 87 -8.68 -1.39 3.87
N VAL A 88 -8.21 -1.59 5.10
CA VAL A 88 -7.03 -0.92 5.63
C VAL A 88 -6.07 -2.02 6.08
N ALA A 89 -4.85 -1.97 5.58
CA ALA A 89 -3.79 -2.92 5.87
C ALA A 89 -2.50 -2.19 6.25
N ALA A 90 -1.72 -2.84 7.10
CA ALA A 90 -0.38 -2.39 7.44
C ALA A 90 0.54 -3.62 7.53
N PHE A 91 1.72 -3.52 6.94
CA PHE A 91 2.64 -4.63 6.81
C PHE A 91 4.08 -4.19 7.04
N VAL A 92 4.88 -5.06 7.66
CA VAL A 92 6.32 -4.86 7.86
C VAL A 92 7.07 -6.08 7.36
N ALA A 93 8.07 -5.88 6.51
CA ALA A 93 8.96 -6.94 6.03
C ALA A 93 10.43 -6.51 5.96
N ASP A 94 11.29 -7.50 5.75
CA ASP A 94 12.66 -7.28 5.31
C ASP A 94 12.69 -6.71 3.89
N ALA A 95 13.53 -5.69 3.70
CA ALA A 95 13.84 -5.13 2.40
C ALA A 95 15.17 -5.71 1.91
N VAL A 96 15.17 -6.21 0.67
CA VAL A 96 16.40 -6.69 0.01
C VAL A 96 16.72 -5.78 -1.18
N PRO A 97 18.01 -5.52 -1.47
CA PRO A 97 18.39 -4.78 -2.66
C PRO A 97 17.85 -5.44 -3.92
N ALA A 98 17.36 -4.63 -4.85
CA ALA A 98 16.96 -5.11 -6.18
C ALA A 98 18.20 -5.65 -6.94
N PRO A 99 18.06 -6.75 -7.69
CA PRO A 99 19.14 -7.31 -8.51
C PRO A 99 19.55 -6.41 -9.68
#